data_AF-A0A7X7WEY9-F1
#
_entry.id   AF-A0A7X7WEY9-F1
#
_cell.length_a   1.000
_cell.length_b   1.000
_cell.length_c   1.000
_cell.angle_alpha   90.00
_cell.angle_beta   90.00
_cell.angle_gamma   90.00
#
_symmetry.space_group_name_H-M   'P 1'
#
loop_
_entity.id
_entity.type
_entity.pdbx_description
1 polymer ?
#
loop_
_entity_poly.entity_id
_entity_poly.type
_entity_poly.pdbx_seq_one_letter_code
_entity_poly.pdbx_strand_id
1 'polypeptide(L)'
;MRTLIINIIGAFVFLSPVFASSQIEFEKELVYAQSSFSSANAMSFSEINSELEKTANPVIITVAGLNFGEIGWGPFEFKNFKKLIALFFPKKSLENPDFEEEFYKEYGEYFAQEVPEPSRLSVRLPDNYLEQKIKELPYYNPEMVIIPFAWSREPADTDKTVAEFERKLKEVYKTYGGKKPIFIIAHSWGSVLMHETLHRLEKSAPDVKIDKLITMGSPLVPSNFVVKLFMKIEISKEDLIKKVTHPQNLRYWKNIWAERDMYSNKIPAADYNIQVDEKVERLEPTLLDIILHNKELRPVAKTDFLTLRDIKAWHGSYMFDYRAYLKSVNKEISLEIFKPVVAPQLLEYDKKDK
;
A
#
# COMPACT_ATOMS: atom_id res chain seq x y z
N MET A 1 -22.27 15.43 19.44
CA MET A 1 -20.86 15.36 19.91
C MET A 1 -20.62 14.36 21.05
N ARG A 2 -21.35 14.38 22.18
CA ARG A 2 -21.18 13.37 23.26
C ARG A 2 -21.61 11.94 22.85
N THR A 3 -22.64 11.80 22.02
CA THR A 3 -23.20 10.50 21.60
C THR A 3 -22.33 9.75 20.57
N LEU A 4 -21.55 10.47 19.75
CA LEU A 4 -20.68 9.88 18.73
C LEU A 4 -19.38 9.30 19.34
N ILE A 5 -18.84 9.97 20.36
CA ILE A 5 -17.66 9.55 21.12
C ILE A 5 -17.95 8.24 21.91
N ILE A 6 -19.18 8.09 22.41
CA ILE A 6 -19.61 6.85 23.09
C ILE A 6 -19.75 5.68 22.10
N ASN A 7 -20.08 5.92 20.83
CA ASN A 7 -20.15 4.84 19.84
C ASN A 7 -18.77 4.39 19.32
N ILE A 8 -17.82 5.32 19.16
CA ILE A 8 -16.43 4.98 18.78
C ILE A 8 -15.70 4.27 19.93
N ILE A 9 -15.92 4.67 21.19
CA ILE A 9 -15.33 4.01 22.36
C ILE A 9 -16.10 2.73 22.72
N GLY A 10 -17.43 2.74 22.62
CA GLY A 10 -18.30 1.60 22.96
C GLY A 10 -18.17 0.41 22.02
N ALA A 11 -17.84 0.63 20.74
CA ALA A 11 -17.54 -0.44 19.79
C ALA A 11 -16.23 -1.20 20.13
N PHE A 12 -15.36 -0.64 20.99
CA PHE A 12 -14.07 -1.22 21.34
C PHE A 12 -14.00 -1.80 22.77
N VAL A 13 -14.89 -1.42 23.68
CA VAL A 13 -14.87 -1.88 25.09
C VAL A 13 -15.59 -3.22 25.30
N PHE A 14 -16.35 -3.75 24.33
CA PHE A 14 -17.14 -4.98 24.46
C PHE A 14 -16.53 -6.26 23.83
N LEU A 15 -15.23 -6.31 23.57
CA LEU A 15 -14.55 -7.55 23.19
C LEU A 15 -14.05 -8.31 24.42
N SER A 16 -14.78 -9.38 24.70
CA SER A 16 -14.73 -10.38 25.79
C SER A 16 -13.36 -11.01 26.16
N PRO A 17 -13.27 -11.70 27.33
CA PRO A 17 -12.05 -12.15 28.01
C PRO A 17 -11.35 -13.39 27.42
N VAL A 18 -11.51 -13.65 26.12
CA VAL A 18 -11.05 -14.92 25.48
C VAL A 18 -9.57 -14.87 25.06
N PHE A 19 -8.87 -13.76 25.28
CA PHE A 19 -7.49 -13.55 24.79
C PHE A 19 -6.36 -13.93 25.75
N ALA A 20 -6.65 -14.36 26.98
CA ALA A 20 -5.60 -14.64 27.97
C ALA A 20 -4.89 -16.00 27.75
N SER A 21 -5.53 -16.97 27.09
CA SER A 21 -4.95 -18.31 26.88
C SER A 21 -4.20 -18.47 25.55
N SER A 22 -4.40 -17.58 24.56
CA SER A 22 -3.69 -17.61 23.28
C SER A 22 -2.39 -16.79 23.26
N GLN A 23 -2.16 -15.92 24.26
CA GLN A 23 -0.90 -15.16 24.37
C GLN A 23 0.32 -16.05 24.68
N ILE A 24 0.14 -17.15 25.42
CA ILE A 24 1.26 -18.01 25.85
C ILE A 24 1.77 -18.91 24.69
N GLU A 25 0.91 -19.28 23.74
CA GLU A 25 1.32 -20.01 22.53
C GLU A 25 1.90 -19.06 21.46
N PHE A 26 1.40 -17.83 21.37
CA PHE A 26 1.90 -16.81 20.44
C PHE A 26 3.31 -16.30 20.83
N GLU A 27 3.61 -16.20 22.13
CA GLU A 27 4.95 -15.84 22.60
C GLU A 27 6.01 -16.92 22.29
N LYS A 28 5.63 -18.20 22.20
CA LYS A 28 6.57 -19.28 21.84
C LYS A 28 6.90 -19.30 20.35
N GLU A 29 5.96 -18.96 19.47
CA GLU A 29 6.26 -18.78 18.03
C GLU A 29 7.05 -17.49 17.76
N LEU A 30 6.83 -16.42 18.54
CA LEU A 30 7.59 -15.17 18.41
C LEU A 30 9.06 -15.33 18.81
N VAL A 31 9.36 -16.12 19.84
CA VAL A 31 10.76 -16.40 20.24
C VAL A 31 11.49 -17.24 19.18
N TYR A 32 10.77 -18.13 18.46
CA TYR A 32 11.36 -18.90 17.37
C TYR A 32 11.61 -18.05 16.12
N ALA A 33 10.71 -17.12 15.78
CA ALA A 33 10.87 -16.15 14.70
C ALA A 33 11.93 -15.07 14.99
N GLN A 34 12.09 -14.64 16.25
CA GLN A 34 13.14 -13.69 16.66
C GLN A 34 14.54 -14.32 16.62
N SER A 35 14.66 -15.61 16.93
CA SER A 35 15.95 -16.32 16.85
C SER A 35 16.42 -16.59 15.41
N SER A 36 15.51 -16.59 14.44
CA SER A 36 15.83 -16.82 13.02
C SER A 36 16.07 -15.53 12.22
N PHE A 37 15.69 -14.36 12.74
CA PHE A 37 16.02 -13.05 12.15
C PHE A 37 17.18 -12.31 12.83
N SER A 38 17.58 -12.71 14.05
CA SER A 38 18.68 -12.08 14.80
C SER A 38 20.09 -12.46 14.31
N SER A 39 20.22 -13.36 13.33
CA SER A 39 21.52 -13.79 12.78
C SER A 39 21.59 -13.75 11.25
N ALA A 40 20.63 -13.11 10.58
CA ALA A 40 20.84 -12.71 9.19
C ALA A 40 21.86 -11.57 9.23
N ASN A 41 23.13 -11.87 8.96
CA ASN A 41 24.19 -10.88 8.78
C ASN A 41 23.62 -9.75 7.91
N ALA A 42 23.40 -8.58 8.50
CA ALA A 42 23.14 -7.38 7.73
C ALA A 42 24.41 -7.16 6.90
N MET A 43 24.37 -7.57 5.64
CA MET A 43 25.49 -7.34 4.73
C MET A 43 25.84 -5.87 4.81
N SER A 44 27.13 -5.58 4.95
CA SER A 44 27.61 -4.22 4.89
C SER A 44 27.21 -3.60 3.55
N PHE A 45 26.94 -2.29 3.54
CA PHE A 45 26.63 -1.57 2.29
C PHE A 45 27.68 -1.79 1.19
N SER A 46 28.94 -2.04 1.56
CA SER A 46 30.03 -2.41 0.64
C SER A 46 29.86 -3.80 0.02
N GLU A 47 29.38 -4.79 0.79
CA GLU A 47 29.12 -6.14 0.27
C GLU A 47 27.92 -6.16 -0.66
N ILE A 48 26.86 -5.42 -0.32
CA ILE A 48 25.68 -5.19 -1.18
C ILE A 48 26.14 -4.60 -2.52
N ASN A 49 26.95 -3.55 -2.52
CA ASN A 49 27.46 -2.94 -3.76
C ASN A 49 28.27 -3.93 -4.62
N SER A 50 29.09 -4.80 -4.01
CA SER A 50 29.91 -5.77 -4.76
C SER A 50 29.11 -6.93 -5.37
N GLU A 51 28.00 -7.33 -4.74
CA GLU A 51 27.09 -8.34 -5.30
C GLU A 51 26.16 -7.73 -6.37
N LEU A 52 25.75 -6.48 -6.18
CA LEU A 52 24.92 -5.74 -7.13
C LEU A 52 25.59 -5.57 -8.50
N GLU A 53 26.90 -5.34 -8.54
CA GLU A 53 27.69 -5.28 -9.79
C GLU A 53 27.64 -6.57 -10.62
N LYS A 54 27.24 -7.72 -10.03
CA LYS A 54 27.16 -9.04 -10.70
C LYS A 54 25.76 -9.46 -11.11
N THR A 55 24.74 -8.63 -10.86
CA THR A 55 23.35 -8.91 -11.25
C THR A 55 23.03 -8.23 -12.57
N ALA A 56 22.31 -8.92 -13.46
CA ALA A 56 21.94 -8.35 -14.75
C ALA A 56 21.01 -7.15 -14.51
N ASN A 57 21.45 -5.95 -14.89
CA ASN A 57 20.66 -4.70 -14.80
C ASN A 57 19.23 -4.94 -15.30
N PRO A 58 18.21 -4.93 -14.41
CA PRO A 58 16.85 -5.27 -14.80
C PRO A 58 16.24 -4.17 -15.68
N VAL A 59 15.19 -4.54 -16.42
CA VAL A 59 14.25 -3.59 -17.00
C VAL A 59 13.19 -3.32 -15.95
N ILE A 60 13.05 -2.06 -15.54
CA ILE A 60 12.10 -1.64 -14.51
C ILE A 60 10.96 -0.90 -15.17
N ILE A 61 9.76 -1.47 -15.10
CA ILE A 61 8.52 -0.82 -15.54
C ILE A 61 7.91 -0.12 -14.34
N THR A 62 7.67 1.18 -14.43
CA THR A 62 7.04 1.95 -13.36
C THR A 62 5.59 2.28 -13.69
N VAL A 63 4.67 1.99 -12.77
CA VAL A 63 3.24 2.23 -12.93
C VAL A 63 2.72 3.11 -11.78
N ALA A 64 2.44 4.36 -12.12
CA ALA A 64 1.93 5.35 -11.18
C ALA A 64 0.52 5.01 -10.69
N GLY A 65 0.24 5.33 -9.42
CA GLY A 65 -1.12 5.38 -8.87
C GLY A 65 -1.97 6.56 -9.36
N LEU A 66 -3.11 6.78 -8.71
CA LEU A 66 -4.02 7.91 -8.99
C LEU A 66 -3.36 9.26 -8.71
N ASN A 67 -3.97 10.34 -9.18
CA ASN A 67 -3.53 11.70 -8.88
C ASN A 67 -3.91 12.08 -7.44
N PHE A 68 -2.97 11.94 -6.48
CA PHE A 68 -3.22 12.23 -5.06
C PHE A 68 -3.44 13.70 -4.72
N GLY A 69 -3.05 14.63 -5.59
CA GLY A 69 -3.35 16.06 -5.41
C GLY A 69 -4.85 16.36 -5.44
N GLU A 70 -5.65 15.44 -5.98
CA GLU A 70 -7.12 15.48 -6.02
C GLU A 70 -7.75 14.50 -5.03
N ILE A 71 -6.94 13.72 -4.30
CA ILE A 71 -7.40 12.82 -3.24
C ILE A 71 -7.56 13.67 -1.98
N GLY A 72 -8.59 14.51 -1.94
CA GLY A 72 -9.20 15.00 -0.71
C GLY A 72 -10.62 14.46 -0.64
N TRP A 73 -10.90 13.59 0.35
CA TRP A 73 -12.10 12.77 0.47
C TRP A 73 -13.40 13.57 0.27
N GLY A 74 -13.82 13.64 -0.98
CA GLY A 74 -15.03 14.25 -1.48
C GLY A 74 -15.74 13.32 -2.48
N PRO A 75 -16.80 13.80 -3.14
CA PRO A 75 -17.65 12.98 -4.04
C PRO A 75 -16.88 12.24 -5.14
N PHE A 76 -15.71 12.74 -5.51
CA PHE A 76 -14.86 12.15 -6.53
C PHE A 76 -14.17 10.84 -6.10
N GLU A 77 -13.68 10.70 -4.86
CA GLU A 77 -13.09 9.42 -4.43
C GLU A 77 -14.12 8.33 -4.19
N PHE A 78 -15.33 8.68 -3.75
CA PHE A 78 -16.40 7.69 -3.62
C PHE A 78 -16.77 7.07 -4.97
N LYS A 79 -16.77 7.87 -6.04
CA LYS A 79 -16.93 7.38 -7.42
C LYS A 79 -15.80 6.43 -7.83
N ASN A 80 -14.55 6.74 -7.45
CA ASN A 80 -13.40 5.88 -7.74
C ASN A 80 -13.44 4.59 -6.92
N PHE A 81 -13.86 4.66 -5.66
CA PHE A 81 -14.11 3.51 -4.82
C PHE A 81 -15.23 2.61 -5.36
N LYS A 82 -16.36 3.19 -5.79
CA LYS A 82 -17.44 2.48 -6.50
C LYS A 82 -16.91 1.74 -7.73
N LYS A 83 -15.99 2.34 -8.49
CA LYS A 83 -15.37 1.67 -9.64
C LYS A 83 -14.44 0.52 -9.24
N LEU A 84 -13.67 0.65 -8.16
CA LEU A 84 -12.87 -0.47 -7.62
C LEU A 84 -13.78 -1.66 -7.34
N ILE A 85 -14.89 -1.39 -6.65
CA ILE A 85 -15.89 -2.41 -6.34
C ILE A 85 -16.46 -3.00 -7.64
N ALA A 86 -16.85 -2.17 -8.60
CA ALA A 86 -17.42 -2.64 -9.87
C ALA A 86 -16.44 -3.50 -10.68
N LEU A 87 -15.14 -3.21 -10.62
CA LEU A 87 -14.10 -4.01 -11.26
C LEU A 87 -14.06 -5.43 -10.68
N PHE A 88 -14.06 -5.55 -9.35
CA PHE A 88 -14.05 -6.86 -8.71
C PHE A 88 -15.43 -7.53 -8.73
N PHE A 89 -16.52 -6.78 -8.63
CA PHE A 89 -17.89 -7.26 -8.46
C PHE A 89 -18.85 -6.61 -9.46
N PRO A 90 -18.70 -6.88 -10.77
CA PRO A 90 -19.48 -6.20 -11.82
C PRO A 90 -20.99 -6.45 -11.74
N LYS A 91 -21.42 -7.46 -10.97
CA LYS A 91 -22.84 -7.81 -10.76
C LYS A 91 -23.48 -7.16 -9.54
N LYS A 92 -22.71 -6.44 -8.69
CA LYS A 92 -23.25 -5.77 -7.50
C LYS A 92 -23.64 -4.35 -7.87
N SER A 93 -24.90 -4.00 -7.60
CA SER A 93 -25.38 -2.61 -7.77
C SER A 93 -24.83 -1.74 -6.64
N LEU A 94 -24.23 -0.61 -7.00
CA LEU A 94 -23.69 0.39 -6.08
C LEU A 94 -24.48 1.69 -6.12
N GLU A 95 -25.66 1.66 -6.74
CA GLU A 95 -26.50 2.83 -6.94
C GLU A 95 -27.38 3.15 -5.72
N ASN A 96 -27.17 2.49 -4.58
CA ASN A 96 -27.91 2.81 -3.36
C ASN A 96 -27.49 4.21 -2.83
N PRO A 97 -28.36 5.24 -2.90
CA PRO A 97 -28.05 6.57 -2.39
C PRO A 97 -27.78 6.57 -0.87
N ASP A 98 -28.38 5.64 -0.13
CA ASP A 98 -28.20 5.51 1.32
C ASP A 98 -26.74 5.18 1.68
N PHE A 99 -26.03 4.48 0.80
CA PHE A 99 -24.64 4.11 1.02
C PHE A 99 -23.70 5.32 1.02
N GLU A 100 -23.97 6.32 0.17
CA GLU A 100 -23.19 7.54 0.10
C GLU A 100 -23.44 8.43 1.32
N GLU A 101 -24.71 8.61 1.69
CA GLU A 101 -25.08 9.39 2.86
C GLU A 101 -24.54 8.77 4.15
N GLU A 102 -24.68 7.45 4.32
CA GLU A 102 -24.12 6.74 5.47
C GLU A 102 -22.60 6.85 5.54
N PHE A 103 -21.91 6.78 4.39
CA PHE A 103 -20.47 6.94 4.31
C PHE A 103 -20.04 8.33 4.82
N TYR A 104 -20.65 9.40 4.32
CA TYR A 104 -20.34 10.75 4.79
C TYR A 104 -20.75 10.99 6.24
N LYS A 105 -21.85 10.37 6.70
CA LYS A 105 -22.31 10.50 8.09
C LYS A 105 -21.36 9.82 9.07
N GLU A 106 -20.85 8.64 8.73
CA GLU A 106 -20.00 7.85 9.61
C GLU A 106 -18.54 8.34 9.59
N TYR A 107 -18.08 8.86 8.44
CA TYR A 107 -16.66 9.14 8.22
C TYR A 107 -16.35 10.58 7.80
N GLY A 108 -17.36 11.41 7.55
CA GLY A 108 -17.18 12.80 7.15
C GLY A 108 -16.31 13.59 8.12
N GLU A 109 -16.39 13.35 9.43
CA GLU A 109 -15.52 14.03 10.41
C GLU A 109 -14.05 13.60 10.34
N TYR A 110 -13.76 12.37 9.89
CA TYR A 110 -12.39 11.87 9.67
C TYR A 110 -11.77 12.53 8.43
N PHE A 111 -12.61 12.87 7.45
CA PHE A 111 -12.21 13.38 6.14
C PHE A 111 -12.31 14.90 5.99
N ALA A 112 -13.19 15.54 6.75
CA ALA A 112 -13.44 16.99 6.71
C ALA A 112 -12.48 17.80 7.60
N GLN A 113 -11.66 17.13 8.42
CA GLN A 113 -10.65 17.83 9.20
C GLN A 113 -9.46 18.15 8.31
N GLU A 114 -9.34 19.42 7.93
CA GLU A 114 -8.10 19.98 7.41
C GLU A 114 -6.99 19.67 8.43
N VAL A 115 -6.06 18.79 8.05
CA VAL A 115 -4.87 18.53 8.86
C VAL A 115 -4.14 19.87 8.98
N PRO A 116 -3.97 20.43 10.19
CA PRO A 116 -3.39 21.74 10.37
C PRO A 116 -1.90 21.63 10.01
N GLU A 117 -1.55 22.36 8.96
CA GLU A 117 -0.33 22.29 8.14
C GLU A 117 -0.45 21.40 6.89
N PRO A 118 -0.07 21.92 5.71
CA PRO A 118 -0.06 21.11 4.51
C PRO A 118 0.94 19.98 4.74
N SER A 119 0.43 18.76 4.90
CA SER A 119 1.22 17.59 4.58
C SER A 119 1.87 17.88 3.24
N ARG A 120 3.20 17.75 3.14
CA ARG A 120 4.02 18.15 1.97
C ARG A 120 3.56 17.53 0.63
N LEU A 121 2.56 16.65 0.69
CA LEU A 121 1.93 15.93 -0.41
C LEU A 121 0.75 16.66 -1.06
N SER A 122 0.41 17.90 -0.67
CA SER A 122 -0.59 18.70 -1.42
C SER A 122 -0.13 19.08 -2.83
N VAL A 123 1.14 18.86 -3.15
CA VAL A 123 1.69 19.01 -4.50
C VAL A 123 1.27 17.81 -5.35
N ARG A 124 0.53 18.08 -6.43
CA ARG A 124 0.28 17.10 -7.50
C ARG A 124 1.58 16.41 -7.88
N LEU A 125 1.65 15.10 -7.66
CA LEU A 125 2.82 14.32 -8.02
C LEU A 125 2.97 14.29 -9.55
N PRO A 126 4.18 14.50 -10.09
CA PRO A 126 4.41 14.39 -11.53
C PRO A 126 4.10 12.97 -12.01
N ASP A 127 3.73 12.79 -13.29
CA ASP A 127 3.33 11.45 -13.79
C ASP A 127 4.45 10.41 -13.74
N ASN A 128 5.70 10.87 -13.68
CA ASN A 128 6.89 10.03 -13.58
C ASN A 128 7.54 10.04 -12.18
N TYR A 129 6.80 10.32 -11.10
CA TYR A 129 7.38 10.38 -9.74
C TYR A 129 8.12 9.10 -9.33
N LEU A 130 7.67 7.92 -9.74
CA LEU A 130 8.37 6.66 -9.46
C LEU A 130 9.72 6.59 -10.17
N GLU A 131 9.77 6.98 -11.44
CA GLU A 131 11.01 7.05 -12.22
C GLU A 131 12.00 8.03 -11.57
N GLN A 132 11.52 9.22 -11.19
CA GLN A 132 12.33 10.23 -10.51
C GLN A 132 12.90 9.67 -9.20
N LYS A 133 12.07 9.01 -8.39
CA LYS A 133 12.51 8.41 -7.11
C LYS A 133 13.55 7.33 -7.30
N ILE A 134 13.43 6.51 -8.34
CA ILE A 134 14.46 5.49 -8.65
C ILE A 134 15.77 6.16 -9.06
N LYS A 135 15.71 7.24 -9.84
CA LYS A 135 16.90 8.01 -10.26
C LYS A 135 17.61 8.73 -9.12
N GLU A 136 16.90 9.02 -8.02
CA GLU A 136 17.47 9.60 -6.80
C GLU A 136 18.30 8.58 -5.99
N LEU A 137 18.24 7.29 -6.30
CA LEU A 137 18.96 6.27 -5.55
C LEU A 137 20.47 6.38 -5.78
N PRO A 138 21.30 6.25 -4.72
CA PRO A 138 22.76 6.41 -4.83
C PRO A 138 23.42 5.35 -5.73
N TYR A 139 22.75 4.22 -5.95
CA TYR A 139 23.20 3.12 -6.81
C TYR A 139 22.43 3.06 -8.13
N TYR A 140 21.69 4.12 -8.48
CA TYR A 140 21.10 4.22 -9.81
C TYR A 140 22.20 4.15 -10.86
N ASN A 141 22.10 3.16 -11.74
CA ASN A 141 22.98 3.02 -12.89
C ASN A 141 22.25 3.57 -14.13
N PRO A 142 22.82 4.53 -14.88
CA PRO A 142 22.25 5.02 -16.14
C PRO A 142 21.96 3.92 -17.19
N GLU A 143 22.59 2.74 -17.07
CA GLU A 143 22.32 1.56 -17.90
C GLU A 143 21.05 0.78 -17.51
N MET A 144 20.45 1.08 -16.34
CA MET A 144 19.15 0.55 -15.96
C MET A 144 18.09 1.10 -16.92
N VAL A 145 17.34 0.18 -17.52
CA VAL A 145 16.27 0.55 -18.45
C VAL A 145 15.01 0.77 -17.63
N ILE A 146 14.64 2.02 -17.41
CA ILE A 146 13.38 2.38 -16.73
C ILE A 146 12.35 2.78 -17.78
N ILE A 147 11.21 2.09 -17.80
CA ILE A 147 10.13 2.29 -18.78
C ILE A 147 8.87 2.76 -18.05
N PRO A 148 8.54 4.05 -18.09
CA PRO A 148 7.31 4.53 -17.47
C PRO A 148 6.08 4.12 -18.27
N PHE A 149 5.16 3.42 -17.62
CA PHE A 149 3.84 3.13 -18.16
C PHE A 149 2.89 4.24 -17.72
N ALA A 150 2.96 5.36 -18.45
CA ALA A 150 2.06 6.48 -18.24
C ALA A 150 0.62 6.11 -18.62
N TRP A 151 -0.33 6.65 -17.87
CA TRP A 151 -1.77 6.54 -18.11
C TRP A 151 -2.45 7.82 -17.61
N SER A 152 -3.75 7.97 -17.84
CA SER A 152 -4.50 9.18 -17.46
C SER A 152 -4.58 9.40 -15.95
N ARG A 153 -4.35 8.34 -15.16
CA ARG A 153 -4.55 8.31 -13.70
C ARG A 153 -6.01 8.49 -13.29
N GLU A 154 -6.91 8.26 -14.25
CA GLU A 154 -8.35 8.27 -14.09
C GLU A 154 -8.89 6.84 -14.04
N PRO A 155 -9.56 6.41 -12.96
CA PRO A 155 -10.11 5.05 -12.88
C PRO A 155 -11.11 4.73 -13.99
N ALA A 156 -11.72 5.75 -14.62
CA ALA A 156 -12.61 5.57 -15.77
C ALA A 156 -11.91 4.89 -16.97
N ASP A 157 -10.61 5.09 -17.11
CA ASP A 157 -9.85 4.60 -18.26
C ASP A 157 -9.24 3.22 -18.04
N THR A 158 -9.51 2.59 -16.89
CA THR A 158 -8.92 1.31 -16.46
C THR A 158 -8.90 0.27 -17.58
N ASP A 159 -10.03 -0.02 -18.23
CA ASP A 159 -10.09 -1.05 -19.27
C ASP A 159 -9.24 -0.73 -20.51
N LYS A 160 -9.27 0.54 -20.93
CA LYS A 160 -8.47 1.03 -22.05
C LYS A 160 -6.98 0.96 -21.71
N THR A 161 -6.62 1.42 -20.52
CA THR A 161 -5.24 1.42 -20.02
C THR A 161 -4.71 0.00 -19.88
N VAL A 162 -5.49 -0.93 -19.35
CA VAL A 162 -5.09 -2.34 -19.23
C VAL A 162 -4.78 -2.95 -20.59
N ALA A 163 -5.62 -2.72 -21.61
CA ALA A 163 -5.38 -3.22 -22.96
C ALA A 163 -4.11 -2.60 -23.58
N GLU A 164 -3.87 -1.32 -23.33
CA GLU A 164 -2.65 -0.64 -23.76
C GLU A 164 -1.40 -1.21 -23.07
N PHE A 165 -1.47 -1.43 -21.75
CA PHE A 165 -0.38 -2.00 -20.96
C PHE A 165 -0.07 -3.44 -21.37
N GLU A 166 -1.08 -4.23 -21.74
CA GLU A 166 -0.88 -5.57 -22.27
C GLU A 166 -0.03 -5.53 -23.55
N ARG A 167 -0.36 -4.64 -24.50
CA ARG A 167 0.41 -4.45 -25.73
C ARG A 167 1.84 -3.99 -25.42
N LYS A 168 1.99 -2.98 -24.55
CA LYS A 168 3.31 -2.46 -24.15
C LYS A 168 4.16 -3.55 -23.47
N LEU A 169 3.59 -4.37 -22.60
CA LEU A 169 4.31 -5.48 -21.97
C LEU A 169 4.79 -6.52 -22.98
N LYS A 170 3.97 -6.87 -23.99
CA LYS A 170 4.39 -7.75 -25.09
C LYS A 170 5.60 -7.17 -25.84
N GLU A 171 5.59 -5.86 -26.09
CA GLU A 171 6.70 -5.15 -26.75
C GLU A 171 7.98 -5.13 -25.89
N VAL A 172 7.85 -4.86 -24.59
CA VAL A 172 8.98 -4.91 -23.64
C VAL A 172 9.55 -6.32 -23.58
N TYR A 173 8.70 -7.34 -23.44
CA TYR A 173 9.14 -8.74 -23.39
C TYR A 173 9.80 -9.19 -24.70
N LYS A 174 9.26 -8.80 -25.85
CA LYS A 174 9.90 -9.10 -27.15
C LYS A 174 11.31 -8.51 -27.23
N THR A 175 11.51 -7.33 -26.67
CA THR A 175 12.81 -6.64 -26.69
C THR A 175 13.81 -7.24 -25.70
N TYR A 176 13.36 -7.49 -24.45
CA TYR A 176 14.23 -7.76 -23.31
C TYR A 176 14.05 -9.14 -22.66
N GLY A 177 12.93 -9.82 -22.90
CA GLY A 177 12.62 -11.12 -22.34
C GLY A 177 13.71 -12.15 -22.63
N GLY A 178 14.08 -12.92 -21.60
CA GLY A 178 15.19 -13.87 -21.65
C GLY A 178 16.60 -13.24 -21.67
N LYS A 179 16.73 -11.94 -21.92
CA LYS A 179 18.01 -11.21 -21.93
C LYS A 179 18.27 -10.47 -20.62
N LYS A 180 17.21 -9.84 -20.07
CA LYS A 180 17.23 -9.10 -18.82
C LYS A 180 16.00 -9.47 -17.98
N PRO A 181 16.13 -9.51 -16.64
CA PRO A 181 14.97 -9.60 -15.77
C PRO A 181 14.01 -8.42 -16.01
N ILE A 182 12.71 -8.68 -16.02
CA ILE A 182 11.69 -7.63 -16.14
C ILE A 182 10.98 -7.49 -14.80
N PHE A 183 11.18 -6.34 -14.16
CA PHE A 183 10.55 -5.96 -12.91
C PHE A 183 9.47 -4.92 -13.16
N ILE A 184 8.39 -5.00 -12.40
CA ILE A 184 7.30 -4.04 -12.41
C ILE A 184 7.15 -3.48 -11.01
N ILE A 185 7.21 -2.16 -10.87
CA ILE A 185 6.89 -1.46 -9.64
C ILE A 185 5.63 -0.65 -9.83
N ALA A 186 4.62 -0.91 -9.01
CA ALA A 186 3.30 -0.37 -9.13
C ALA A 186 2.85 0.22 -7.79
N HIS A 187 2.36 1.47 -7.82
CA HIS A 187 1.86 2.15 -6.64
C HIS A 187 0.35 2.29 -6.69
N SER A 188 -0.33 2.05 -5.58
CA SER A 188 -1.77 2.29 -5.42
C SER A 188 -2.56 1.61 -6.53
N TRP A 189 -3.43 2.33 -7.24
CA TRP A 189 -4.20 1.86 -8.39
C TRP A 189 -3.36 1.33 -9.55
N GLY A 190 -2.10 1.73 -9.68
CA GLY A 190 -1.17 1.11 -10.62
C GLY A 190 -1.02 -0.39 -10.36
N SER A 191 -1.16 -0.83 -9.10
CA SER A 191 -1.15 -2.25 -8.72
C SER A 191 -2.37 -2.99 -9.26
N VAL A 192 -3.54 -2.33 -9.28
CA VAL A 192 -4.78 -2.88 -9.84
C VAL A 192 -4.65 -3.05 -11.35
N LEU A 193 -4.18 -2.00 -12.04
CA LEU A 193 -3.93 -2.04 -13.47
C LEU A 193 -2.97 -3.17 -13.83
N MET A 194 -1.88 -3.31 -13.10
CA MET A 194 -0.90 -4.34 -13.41
C MET A 194 -1.37 -5.75 -13.09
N HIS A 195 -2.08 -5.95 -11.98
CA HIS A 195 -2.66 -7.24 -11.64
C HIS A 195 -3.60 -7.73 -12.74
N GLU A 196 -4.52 -6.87 -13.20
CA GLU A 196 -5.44 -7.19 -14.29
C GLU A 196 -4.71 -7.39 -15.62
N THR A 197 -3.74 -6.52 -15.97
CA THR A 197 -2.94 -6.69 -17.18
C THR A 197 -2.21 -8.03 -17.19
N LEU A 198 -1.63 -8.46 -16.07
CA LEU A 198 -0.92 -9.76 -16.00
C LEU A 198 -1.88 -10.94 -16.17
N HIS A 199 -3.08 -10.88 -15.59
CA HIS A 199 -4.13 -11.91 -15.80
C HIS A 199 -4.73 -11.92 -17.21
N ARG A 200 -4.75 -10.79 -17.93
CA ARG A 200 -5.10 -10.80 -19.35
C ARG A 200 -3.95 -11.39 -20.18
N LEU A 201 -2.72 -11.03 -19.82
CA LEU A 201 -1.52 -11.46 -20.52
C LEU A 201 -1.24 -12.96 -20.36
N GLU A 202 -1.50 -13.56 -19.19
CA GLU A 202 -1.35 -15.01 -18.98
C GLU A 202 -2.26 -15.82 -19.93
N LYS A 203 -3.41 -15.26 -20.31
CA LYS A 203 -4.37 -15.89 -21.23
C LYS A 203 -4.01 -15.61 -22.69
N SER A 204 -3.64 -14.38 -23.01
CA SER A 204 -3.45 -13.94 -24.40
C SER A 204 -2.03 -14.18 -24.94
N ALA A 205 -1.03 -14.28 -24.06
CA ALA A 205 0.37 -14.56 -24.40
C ALA A 205 1.09 -15.22 -23.20
N PRO A 206 0.78 -16.50 -22.91
CA PRO A 206 1.32 -17.23 -21.74
C PRO A 206 2.85 -17.32 -21.70
N ASP A 207 3.52 -17.17 -22.84
CA ASP A 207 4.99 -17.18 -22.96
C ASP A 207 5.65 -15.89 -22.47
N VAL A 208 4.89 -14.81 -22.27
CA VAL A 208 5.40 -13.55 -21.72
C VAL A 208 5.54 -13.69 -20.21
N LYS A 209 6.76 -13.93 -19.73
CA LYS A 209 7.08 -14.09 -18.31
C LYS A 209 7.63 -12.81 -17.70
N ILE A 210 7.14 -12.47 -16.51
CA ILE A 210 7.59 -11.33 -15.71
C ILE A 210 8.30 -11.85 -14.46
N ASP A 211 9.52 -11.39 -14.22
CA ASP A 211 10.33 -11.88 -13.12
C ASP A 211 9.81 -11.40 -11.76
N LYS A 212 9.34 -10.15 -11.67
CA LYS A 212 8.93 -9.58 -10.39
C LYS A 212 7.87 -8.50 -10.52
N LEU A 213 6.87 -8.53 -9.64
CA LEU A 213 5.91 -7.47 -9.39
C LEU A 213 6.10 -6.96 -7.97
N ILE A 214 6.28 -5.66 -7.81
CA ILE A 214 6.41 -4.96 -6.55
C ILE A 214 5.20 -4.03 -6.45
N THR A 215 4.29 -4.32 -5.53
CA THR A 215 3.13 -3.46 -5.27
C THR A 215 3.35 -2.65 -4.00
N MET A 216 2.96 -1.39 -4.02
CA MET A 216 3.06 -0.47 -2.88
C MET A 216 1.70 0.17 -2.63
N GLY A 217 1.20 0.13 -1.40
CA GLY A 217 -0.09 0.76 -1.08
C GLY A 217 -1.27 0.17 -1.87
N SER A 218 -1.23 -1.13 -2.18
CA SER A 218 -2.15 -1.72 -3.15
C SER A 218 -3.57 -1.89 -2.62
N PRO A 219 -4.61 -1.42 -3.33
CA PRO A 219 -6.02 -1.58 -2.94
C PRO A 219 -6.66 -2.89 -3.39
N LEU A 220 -5.87 -3.85 -3.89
CA LEU A 220 -6.36 -5.18 -4.28
C LEU A 220 -7.03 -5.91 -3.11
N VAL A 221 -6.42 -5.82 -1.92
CA VAL A 221 -7.01 -6.29 -0.66
C VAL A 221 -6.95 -5.11 0.31
N PRO A 222 -8.04 -4.34 0.46
CA PRO A 222 -8.01 -3.13 1.27
C PRO A 222 -8.05 -3.45 2.78
N SER A 223 -7.75 -2.45 3.60
CA SER A 223 -7.74 -2.58 5.06
C SER A 223 -9.13 -2.90 5.64
N ASN A 224 -9.18 -3.41 6.88
CA ASN A 224 -10.43 -3.77 7.56
C ASN A 224 -11.44 -2.62 7.66
N PHE A 225 -10.97 -1.37 7.72
CA PHE A 225 -11.84 -0.21 7.73
C PHE A 225 -12.66 -0.12 6.44
N VAL A 226 -11.99 -0.21 5.29
CA VAL A 226 -12.65 -0.12 3.99
C VAL A 226 -13.50 -1.37 3.77
N VAL A 227 -13.05 -2.54 4.24
CA VAL A 227 -13.84 -3.79 4.26
C VAL A 227 -15.17 -3.63 5.00
N LYS A 228 -15.24 -2.92 6.13
CA LYS A 228 -16.53 -2.68 6.81
C LYS A 228 -17.52 -1.92 5.92
N LEU A 229 -17.01 -1.02 5.08
CA LEU A 229 -17.81 -0.33 4.08
C LEU A 229 -18.27 -1.31 2.98
N PHE A 230 -17.41 -2.23 2.53
CA PHE A 230 -17.78 -3.32 1.61
C PHE A 230 -18.81 -4.30 2.20
N MET A 231 -18.79 -4.59 3.50
CA MET A 231 -19.76 -5.50 4.13
C MET A 231 -21.20 -4.97 4.00
N LYS A 232 -21.40 -3.64 3.99
CA LYS A 232 -22.73 -3.03 3.80
C LYS A 232 -23.31 -3.27 2.40
N ILE A 233 -22.46 -3.56 1.41
CA ILE A 233 -22.85 -3.94 0.04
C ILE A 233 -22.71 -5.46 -0.20
N GLU A 234 -22.68 -6.23 0.90
CA GLU A 234 -22.56 -7.70 0.91
C GLU A 234 -21.30 -8.22 0.19
N ILE A 235 -20.21 -7.48 0.27
CA ILE A 235 -18.89 -7.92 -0.21
C ILE A 235 -18.03 -8.20 1.01
N SER A 236 -17.71 -9.48 1.24
CA SER A 236 -16.84 -9.87 2.34
C SER A 236 -15.37 -9.67 1.96
N LYS A 237 -14.50 -9.56 2.98
CA LYS A 237 -13.04 -9.54 2.77
C LYS A 237 -12.58 -10.81 2.08
N GLU A 238 -13.20 -11.93 2.45
CA GLU A 238 -12.93 -13.26 1.93
C GLU A 238 -13.22 -13.33 0.44
N ASP A 239 -14.26 -12.64 -0.05
CA ASP A 239 -14.57 -12.59 -1.48
C ASP A 239 -13.55 -11.78 -2.28
N LEU A 240 -13.05 -10.68 -1.71
CA LEU A 240 -11.95 -9.90 -2.30
C LEU A 240 -10.67 -10.74 -2.35
N ILE A 241 -10.31 -11.39 -1.24
CA ILE A 241 -9.13 -12.27 -1.16
C ILE A 241 -9.23 -13.41 -2.17
N LYS A 242 -10.41 -14.03 -2.35
CA LYS A 242 -10.60 -15.11 -3.33
C LYS A 242 -10.43 -14.67 -4.77
N LYS A 243 -10.66 -13.39 -5.09
CA LYS A 243 -10.52 -12.85 -6.45
C LYS A 243 -9.11 -12.42 -6.78
N VAL A 244 -8.35 -11.99 -5.78
CA VAL A 244 -6.95 -11.65 -5.97
C VAL A 244 -6.14 -12.94 -5.97
N THR A 245 -5.71 -13.36 -7.16
CA THR A 245 -4.89 -14.56 -7.36
C THR A 245 -3.53 -14.20 -7.92
N HIS A 246 -2.56 -15.11 -7.78
CA HIS A 246 -1.22 -14.91 -8.33
C HIS A 246 -1.24 -15.17 -9.85
N PRO A 247 -0.85 -14.20 -10.72
CA PRO A 247 -0.78 -14.43 -12.16
C PRO A 247 0.23 -15.53 -12.50
N GLN A 248 -0.11 -16.45 -13.40
CA GLN A 248 0.72 -17.63 -13.74
C GLN A 248 1.95 -17.28 -14.59
N ASN A 249 1.96 -16.09 -15.17
CA ASN A 249 3.08 -15.57 -15.93
C ASN A 249 4.01 -14.66 -15.11
N LEU A 250 3.73 -14.52 -13.82
CA LEU A 250 4.57 -13.81 -12.86
C LEU A 250 5.38 -14.84 -12.07
N ARG A 251 6.68 -14.55 -11.85
CA ARG A 251 7.54 -15.42 -11.03
C ARG A 251 7.49 -15.06 -9.55
N TYR A 252 7.57 -13.77 -9.23
CA TYR A 252 7.49 -13.29 -7.85
C TYR A 252 6.59 -12.06 -7.70
N TRP A 253 5.86 -12.03 -6.61
CA TRP A 253 5.08 -10.88 -6.17
C TRP A 253 5.47 -10.47 -4.75
N LYS A 254 6.03 -9.27 -4.62
CA LYS A 254 6.30 -8.61 -3.35
C LYS A 254 5.30 -7.48 -3.11
N ASN A 255 4.54 -7.57 -2.03
CA ASN A 255 3.58 -6.55 -1.60
C ASN A 255 4.12 -5.77 -0.40
N ILE A 256 4.28 -4.46 -0.55
CA ILE A 256 4.73 -3.53 0.49
C ILE A 256 3.52 -2.72 0.94
N TRP A 257 3.21 -2.79 2.23
CA TRP A 257 1.97 -2.25 2.79
C TRP A 257 2.17 -1.73 4.22
N ALA A 258 1.21 -0.95 4.71
CA ALA A 258 1.15 -0.46 6.08
C ALA A 258 -0.24 -0.71 6.66
N GLU A 259 -0.33 -1.09 7.94
CA GLU A 259 -1.61 -1.24 8.62
C GLU A 259 -2.36 0.09 8.75
N ARG A 260 -1.61 1.19 8.87
CA ARG A 260 -2.16 2.55 8.92
C ARG A 260 -2.48 3.17 7.55
N ASP A 261 -2.08 2.52 6.45
CA ASP A 261 -2.56 2.88 5.12
C ASP A 261 -3.88 2.17 4.83
N MET A 262 -4.97 2.93 4.90
CA MET A 262 -6.32 2.38 4.76
C MET A 262 -6.60 1.74 3.40
N TYR A 263 -5.87 2.10 2.35
CA TYR A 263 -6.04 1.50 1.04
C TYR A 263 -5.27 0.19 0.91
N SER A 264 -4.31 -0.10 1.79
CA SER A 264 -3.44 -1.26 1.64
C SER A 264 -3.68 -2.31 2.73
N ASN A 265 -3.30 -3.55 2.43
CA ASN A 265 -3.27 -4.63 3.40
C ASN A 265 -2.31 -5.73 2.92
N LYS A 266 -2.15 -6.75 3.75
CA LYS A 266 -1.58 -8.04 3.33
C LYS A 266 -2.39 -8.61 2.17
N ILE A 267 -1.70 -9.01 1.10
CA ILE A 267 -2.27 -9.71 -0.06
C ILE A 267 -1.84 -11.18 0.03
N PRO A 268 -2.75 -12.11 0.39
CA PRO A 268 -2.39 -13.52 0.55
C PRO A 268 -1.85 -14.19 -0.72
N ALA A 269 -2.23 -13.70 -1.89
CA ALA A 269 -1.75 -14.20 -3.17
C ALA A 269 -0.35 -13.71 -3.55
N ALA A 270 0.24 -12.75 -2.82
CA ALA A 270 1.61 -12.32 -3.04
C ALA A 270 2.58 -13.25 -2.28
N ASP A 271 3.72 -13.59 -2.90
CA ASP A 271 4.72 -14.47 -2.27
C ASP A 271 5.31 -13.85 -1.00
N TYR A 272 5.51 -12.53 -1.03
CA TYR A 272 6.07 -11.79 0.10
C TYR A 272 5.18 -10.60 0.45
N ASN A 273 4.96 -10.41 1.75
CA ASN A 273 4.24 -9.27 2.30
C ASN A 273 5.11 -8.56 3.32
N ILE A 274 5.49 -7.32 3.04
CA ILE A 274 6.39 -6.52 3.86
C ILE A 274 5.56 -5.40 4.49
N GLN A 275 5.33 -5.49 5.81
CA GLN A 275 4.66 -4.45 6.57
C GLN A 275 5.67 -3.39 7.01
N VAL A 276 5.52 -2.14 6.56
CA VAL A 276 6.52 -1.10 6.80
C VAL A 276 6.34 -0.40 8.15
N ASP A 277 5.14 -0.44 8.72
CA ASP A 277 4.78 0.28 9.94
C ASP A 277 4.75 -0.60 11.21
N GLU A 278 5.23 -1.85 11.10
CA GLU A 278 5.28 -2.81 12.22
C GLU A 278 6.17 -2.30 13.36
N LYS A 279 7.30 -1.67 13.02
CA LYS A 279 8.28 -1.14 13.98
C LYS A 279 7.92 0.26 14.50
N VAL A 280 6.86 0.86 13.99
CA VAL A 280 6.44 2.20 14.44
C VAL A 280 5.77 2.07 15.79
N GLU A 281 6.29 2.84 16.74
CA GLU A 281 5.80 2.84 18.11
C GLU A 281 4.29 3.04 18.17
N ARG A 282 3.63 2.20 18.98
CA ARG A 282 2.18 2.24 19.19
C ARG A 282 1.84 3.36 20.16
N LEU A 283 1.74 4.58 19.65
CA LEU A 283 1.37 5.76 20.42
C LEU A 283 -0.15 5.94 20.54
N GLU A 284 -0.94 5.16 19.80
CA GLU A 284 -2.40 5.21 19.83
C GLU A 284 -2.98 5.02 21.23
N PRO A 285 -2.55 4.03 22.06
CA PRO A 285 -3.07 3.87 23.42
C PRO A 285 -2.75 5.07 24.31
N THR A 286 -1.55 5.63 24.20
CA THR A 286 -1.13 6.82 24.97
C THR A 286 -1.96 8.05 24.60
N LEU A 287 -2.19 8.28 23.30
CA LEU A 287 -3.03 9.37 22.84
C LEU A 287 -4.48 9.19 23.30
N LEU A 288 -5.01 7.96 23.26
CA LEU A 288 -6.36 7.66 23.75
C LEU A 288 -6.48 7.92 25.26
N ASP A 289 -5.49 7.53 26.06
CA ASP A 289 -5.45 7.83 27.49
C ASP A 289 -5.53 9.34 27.75
N ILE A 290 -4.70 10.14 27.06
CA ILE A 290 -4.72 11.60 27.15
C ILE A 290 -6.09 12.17 26.74
N ILE A 291 -6.67 11.68 25.65
CA ILE A 291 -8.00 12.11 25.18
C ILE A 291 -9.07 11.86 26.24
N LEU A 292 -9.03 10.71 26.91
CA LEU A 292 -10.04 10.33 27.89
C LEU A 292 -9.84 11.07 29.22
N HIS A 293 -8.61 11.13 29.72
CA HIS A 293 -8.32 11.49 31.10
C HIS A 293 -7.73 12.89 31.30
N ASN A 294 -7.13 13.52 30.28
CA ASN A 294 -6.51 14.84 30.40
C ASN A 294 -7.31 15.91 29.63
N LYS A 295 -8.10 16.73 30.36
CA LYS A 295 -8.95 17.77 29.75
C LYS A 295 -8.15 18.86 29.02
N GLU A 296 -6.95 19.18 29.50
CA GLU A 296 -6.10 20.24 28.96
C GLU A 296 -5.47 19.83 27.62
N LEU A 297 -4.89 18.63 27.57
CA LEU A 297 -4.21 18.12 26.37
C LEU A 297 -5.17 17.46 25.37
N ARG A 298 -6.41 17.14 25.76
CA ARG A 298 -7.39 16.45 24.91
C ARG A 298 -7.52 17.02 23.50
N PRO A 299 -7.64 18.35 23.27
CA PRO A 299 -7.78 18.87 21.90
C PRO A 299 -6.55 18.56 21.04
N VAL A 300 -5.35 18.72 21.60
CA VAL A 300 -4.08 18.47 20.91
C VAL A 300 -3.89 16.97 20.65
N ALA A 301 -4.18 16.13 21.64
CA ALA A 301 -4.07 14.68 21.50
C ALA A 301 -5.05 14.11 20.46
N LYS A 302 -6.23 14.72 20.27
CA LYS A 302 -7.13 14.36 19.18
C LYS A 302 -6.52 14.67 17.81
N THR A 303 -5.94 15.86 17.65
CA THR A 303 -5.25 16.23 16.40
C THR A 303 -4.09 15.27 16.13
N ASP A 304 -3.25 15.01 17.12
CA ASP A 304 -2.13 14.06 17.01
C ASP A 304 -2.59 12.65 16.65
N PHE A 305 -3.70 12.18 17.23
CA PHE A 305 -4.27 10.87 16.91
C PHE A 305 -4.72 10.78 15.44
N LEU A 306 -5.25 11.88 14.89
CA LEU A 306 -5.59 11.97 13.47
C LEU A 306 -4.33 12.07 12.60
N THR A 307 -3.34 12.86 12.99
CA THR A 307 -2.04 12.97 12.29
C THR A 307 -1.36 11.60 12.20
N LEU A 308 -1.35 10.83 13.29
CA LEU A 308 -0.78 9.47 13.32
C LEU A 308 -1.49 8.52 12.34
N ARG A 309 -2.75 8.81 11.99
CA ARG A 309 -3.58 8.01 11.08
C ARG A 309 -3.87 8.70 9.75
N ASP A 310 -3.10 9.72 9.39
CA ASP A 310 -3.26 10.43 8.13
C ASP A 310 -3.05 9.47 6.97
N ILE A 311 -4.13 9.14 6.27
CA ILE A 311 -4.15 8.19 5.16
C ILE A 311 -3.23 8.67 4.04
N LYS A 312 -3.22 9.97 3.74
CA LYS A 312 -2.41 10.52 2.64
C LYS A 312 -0.93 10.39 2.99
N ALA A 313 -0.58 10.70 4.24
CA ALA A 313 0.79 10.53 4.73
C ALA A 313 1.24 9.08 4.65
N TRP A 314 0.43 8.13 5.14
CA TRP A 314 0.76 6.70 5.09
C TRP A 314 0.84 6.16 3.66
N HIS A 315 -0.13 6.51 2.82
CA HIS A 315 -0.16 6.04 1.44
C HIS A 315 0.94 6.66 0.58
N GLY A 316 1.35 7.91 0.85
CA GLY A 316 2.49 8.55 0.21
C GLY A 316 3.85 8.05 0.74
N SER A 317 3.88 7.47 1.94
CA SER A 317 5.11 7.15 2.66
C SER A 317 6.01 6.15 1.93
N TYR A 318 5.45 5.28 1.07
CA TYR A 318 6.24 4.33 0.28
C TYR A 318 7.26 5.03 -0.64
N MET A 319 7.04 6.28 -1.02
CA MET A 319 7.94 7.06 -1.88
C MET A 319 8.62 8.23 -1.15
N PHE A 320 8.01 8.75 -0.09
CA PHE A 320 8.43 9.99 0.56
C PHE A 320 8.79 9.83 2.04
N ASP A 321 8.81 8.58 2.52
CA ASP A 321 8.99 8.22 3.93
C ASP A 321 7.84 8.76 4.80
N TYR A 322 7.66 8.21 6.00
CA TYR A 322 6.64 8.70 6.93
C TYR A 322 7.26 9.62 7.96
N ARG A 323 6.70 10.80 8.16
CA ARG A 323 7.10 11.73 9.21
C ARG A 323 5.89 12.39 9.85
N ALA A 324 5.88 12.44 11.19
CA ALA A 324 4.85 13.10 11.96
C ALA A 324 5.43 13.68 13.26
N TYR A 325 4.90 14.80 13.71
CA TYR A 325 5.22 15.35 15.03
C TYR A 325 3.95 15.42 15.88
N LEU A 326 3.97 14.74 17.02
CA LEU A 326 2.85 14.65 17.95
C LEU A 326 3.10 15.59 19.12
N LYS A 327 2.34 16.69 19.17
CA LYS A 327 2.55 17.80 20.12
C LYS A 327 2.19 17.41 21.56
N SER A 328 1.12 16.65 21.76
CA SER A 328 0.62 16.21 23.07
C SER A 328 1.58 15.30 23.83
N VAL A 329 2.46 14.60 23.12
CA VAL A 329 3.50 13.73 23.69
C VAL A 329 4.92 14.21 23.35
N ASN A 330 5.04 15.39 22.72
CA ASN A 330 6.30 16.01 22.32
C ASN A 330 7.25 15.04 21.59
N LYS A 331 6.75 14.37 20.56
CA LYS A 331 7.45 13.26 19.90
C LYS A 331 7.44 13.36 18.38
N GLU A 332 8.62 13.21 17.78
CA GLU A 332 8.77 13.03 16.33
C GLU A 332 8.79 11.54 15.98
N ILE A 333 8.04 11.18 14.94
CA ILE A 333 8.05 9.88 14.29
C ILE A 333 8.69 10.11 12.92
N SER A 334 9.74 9.35 12.62
CA SER A 334 10.38 9.35 11.31
C SER A 334 10.67 7.91 10.93
N LEU A 335 10.13 7.48 9.80
CA LEU A 335 10.29 6.13 9.28
C LEU A 335 10.69 6.21 7.81
N GLU A 336 11.94 5.84 7.53
CA GLU A 336 12.42 5.64 6.15
C GLU A 336 11.84 4.34 5.58
N ILE A 337 11.26 4.42 4.39
CA ILE A 337 10.58 3.30 3.72
C ILE A 337 11.15 3.08 2.34
N PHE A 338 11.24 4.14 1.52
CA PHE A 338 11.59 3.95 0.11
C PHE A 338 12.98 3.35 -0.03
N LYS A 339 13.99 3.98 0.57
CA LYS A 339 15.39 3.54 0.46
C LYS A 339 15.67 2.20 1.15
N PRO A 340 15.24 1.94 2.40
CA PRO A 340 15.58 0.67 3.07
C PRO A 340 14.67 -0.50 2.70
N VAL A 341 13.44 -0.27 2.21
CA VAL A 341 12.47 -1.35 1.97
C VAL A 341 12.15 -1.53 0.49
N VAL A 342 11.72 -0.46 -0.20
CA VAL A 342 11.26 -0.53 -1.60
C VAL A 342 12.43 -0.72 -2.55
N ALA A 343 13.45 0.12 -2.41
CA ALA A 343 14.52 0.24 -3.36
C ALA A 343 15.42 -1.02 -3.49
N PRO A 344 15.69 -1.80 -2.43
CA PRO A 344 16.37 -3.10 -2.55
C PRO A 344 15.60 -4.09 -3.42
N GLN A 345 14.26 -4.03 -3.44
CA GLN A 345 13.43 -4.93 -4.25
C GLN A 345 13.64 -4.73 -5.76
N LEU A 346 14.10 -3.55 -6.17
CA LEU A 346 14.40 -3.22 -7.57
C LEU A 346 15.75 -3.75 -8.03
N LEU A 347 16.62 -4.13 -7.09
CA LEU A 347 18.00 -4.52 -7.38
C LEU A 347 18.27 -5.99 -7.14
N GLU A 348 17.66 -6.57 -6.11
CA GLU A 348 17.88 -7.96 -5.72
C GLU A 348 17.28 -8.90 -6.77
N TYR A 349 18.09 -9.35 -7.74
CA TYR A 349 17.76 -10.54 -8.51
C TYR A 349 18.28 -11.74 -7.75
N ASP A 350 17.43 -12.38 -6.94
CA ASP A 350 17.86 -13.52 -6.15
C ASP A 350 18.16 -14.71 -7.08
N LYS A 351 19.45 -14.97 -7.30
CA LYS A 351 19.91 -16.10 -8.14
C LYS A 351 19.72 -17.44 -7.43
N LYS A 352 19.47 -17.45 -6.11
CA LYS A 352 19.36 -18.67 -5.30
C LYS A 352 18.08 -19.45 -5.55
N ASP A 353 17.11 -18.90 -6.26
CA ASP A 353 15.83 -19.54 -6.53
C ASP A 353 15.74 -20.23 -7.91
N LYS A 354 16.88 -20.67 -8.45
CA LYS A 354 16.95 -21.49 -9.67
C LYS A 354 17.01 -22.98 -9.36
#